data_AF-A0A9W7LZN5-F1
#
_entry.id   AF-A0A9W7LZN5-F1
#
_cell.length_a   1.000
_cell.length_b   1.000
_cell.length_c   1.000
_cell.angle_alpha   90.00
_cell.angle_beta   90.00
_cell.angle_gamma   90.00
#
_symmetry.space_group_name_H-M   'P 1'
#
loop_
_entity.id
_entity.type
_entity.pdbx_description
1 polymer ?
#
loop_
_entity_poly.entity_id
_entity_poly.type
_entity_poly.pdbx_seq_one_letter_code
_entity_poly.pdbx_strand_id
1 'polypeptide(L)'
;MACCCIAKVQTPISYFRAAAANSRHSFPNSSITAFPPLHSPFNHPMKSSNPRSLSVSTTVAAAPPTFSWDDVVRVSQPEFNPRDSSDLRGYFDKIKTCNRGAELQSEFLPFVIEDQIVGYIHKSFAENLKNFEDVFISSENDSVGGILTLHRSLKLADDRTRAVEEVIKCLAENGLIPGIRNELYPVTSSYGSPVFFSLERAAAPYFGIKAYGVHMNGYVEKDGQQFLWIGRRSLVKPTFPGMLDHLVAGGLPHGISCGENLIKECEEEAGIPRILSSRAIPVGAVSYSDIDGHRFKRDVLFTYDLKLPESFVPNNQDGEVESFKVIPVNEVANIIKRTHFFKSNCNIVIIDFLFRHGYITPECFGYLDLLQSLKSGDCS
;
A
#
# COMPACT_ATOMS: atom_id res chain seq x y z
N MET A 1 12.81 -61.59 -45.28
CA MET A 1 11.44 -61.32 -45.78
C MET A 1 10.89 -60.17 -44.96
N ALA A 2 10.91 -58.95 -45.51
CA ALA A 2 9.72 -58.10 -45.80
C ALA A 2 9.10 -57.48 -44.52
N CYS A 3 8.73 -56.19 -44.42
CA CYS A 3 8.65 -55.08 -45.36
C CYS A 3 8.55 -53.74 -44.57
N CYS A 4 9.07 -52.66 -45.16
CA CYS A 4 8.56 -51.26 -45.22
C CYS A 4 7.19 -50.94 -44.58
N CYS A 5 6.88 -49.76 -44.00
CA CYS A 5 7.21 -48.37 -44.35
C CYS A 5 7.02 -47.41 -43.15
N ILE A 6 7.84 -46.35 -43.12
CA ILE A 6 7.68 -45.12 -42.34
C ILE A 6 6.89 -44.12 -43.19
N ALA A 7 5.82 -43.52 -42.64
CA ALA A 7 5.10 -42.42 -43.28
C ALA A 7 5.57 -41.07 -42.70
N LYS A 8 6.32 -40.33 -43.50
CA LYS A 8 6.50 -38.87 -43.40
C LYS A 8 5.30 -38.19 -44.06
N VAL A 9 4.76 -37.15 -43.43
CA VAL A 9 3.90 -36.17 -44.11
C VAL A 9 4.62 -34.83 -44.11
N GLN A 10 4.75 -34.27 -45.31
CA GLN A 10 5.41 -33.03 -45.68
C GLN A 10 4.49 -31.82 -45.49
N THR A 11 5.15 -30.67 -45.35
CA THR A 11 4.67 -29.29 -45.13
C THR A 11 3.80 -28.72 -46.27
N PRO A 12 3.31 -27.47 -46.15
CA PRO A 12 4.12 -26.40 -46.71
C PRO A 12 4.21 -25.11 -45.89
N ILE A 13 5.39 -24.51 -46.02
CA ILE A 13 5.78 -23.15 -45.67
C ILE A 13 5.07 -22.19 -46.63
N SER A 14 4.50 -21.10 -46.10
CA SER A 14 4.18 -19.91 -46.91
C SER A 14 4.72 -18.66 -46.23
N TYR A 15 5.63 -18.01 -46.95
CA TYR A 15 6.15 -16.66 -46.75
C TYR A 15 5.03 -15.62 -46.57
N PHE A 16 5.17 -14.70 -45.62
CA PHE A 16 4.76 -13.31 -45.85
C PHE A 16 5.75 -12.34 -45.21
N ARG A 17 6.27 -11.46 -46.08
CA ARG A 17 7.18 -10.34 -45.80
C ARG A 17 6.45 -9.23 -45.05
N ALA A 18 7.24 -8.52 -44.24
CA ALA A 18 6.95 -7.17 -43.77
C ALA A 18 6.66 -6.21 -44.95
N ALA A 19 5.64 -5.39 -44.77
CA ALA A 19 5.46 -4.14 -45.52
C ALA A 19 4.97 -3.06 -44.55
N ALA A 20 5.83 -2.07 -44.34
CA ALA A 20 5.45 -0.79 -43.75
C ALA A 20 4.49 -0.07 -44.71
N ALA A 21 3.35 0.37 -44.20
CA ALA A 21 2.45 1.27 -44.90
C ALA A 21 2.05 2.41 -43.96
N ASN A 22 2.60 3.58 -44.25
CA ASN A 22 2.08 4.87 -43.80
C ASN A 22 0.62 5.00 -44.24
N SER A 23 -0.32 5.03 -43.29
CA SER A 23 -1.64 5.60 -43.54
C SER A 23 -1.87 6.77 -42.59
N ARG A 24 -1.80 7.97 -43.17
CA ARG A 24 -2.38 9.18 -42.57
C ARG A 24 -3.88 9.04 -42.72
N HIS A 25 -4.58 8.70 -41.65
CA HIS A 25 -6.03 8.84 -41.60
C HIS A 25 -6.39 10.12 -40.85
N SER A 26 -6.91 11.07 -41.64
CA SER A 26 -7.61 12.27 -41.22
C SER A 26 -8.87 11.90 -40.44
N PHE A 27 -8.94 12.36 -39.19
CA PHE A 27 -10.14 12.27 -38.35
C PHE A 27 -11.26 13.16 -38.94
N PRO A 28 -12.52 12.69 -38.97
CA PRO A 28 -13.64 13.54 -39.26
C PRO A 28 -13.98 14.40 -38.04
N ASN A 29 -14.02 15.71 -38.24
CA ASN A 29 -14.55 16.69 -37.29
C ASN A 29 -15.94 16.25 -36.81
N SER A 30 -16.00 15.82 -35.55
CA SER A 30 -17.25 15.55 -34.84
C SER A 30 -17.41 16.64 -33.80
N SER A 31 -18.46 17.43 -33.98
CA SER A 31 -18.82 18.60 -33.21
C SER A 31 -18.87 18.30 -31.71
N ILE A 32 -18.01 18.95 -30.95
CA ILE A 32 -18.03 18.99 -29.49
C ILE A 32 -19.27 19.79 -29.08
N THR A 33 -20.31 19.11 -28.58
CA THR A 33 -21.32 19.78 -27.77
C THR A 33 -20.66 20.10 -26.43
N ALA A 34 -20.25 21.35 -26.28
CA ALA A 34 -19.76 21.91 -25.04
C ALA A 34 -20.82 21.73 -23.94
N PHE A 35 -20.44 21.15 -22.80
CA PHE A 35 -21.20 21.28 -21.57
C PHE A 35 -21.26 22.78 -21.19
N PRO A 36 -22.41 23.29 -20.76
CA PRO A 36 -22.53 24.69 -20.38
C PRO A 36 -21.69 24.97 -19.13
N PRO A 37 -21.11 26.17 -18.98
CA PRO A 37 -20.41 26.55 -17.77
C PRO A 37 -21.39 26.57 -16.59
N LEU A 38 -21.02 25.92 -15.49
CA LEU A 38 -21.71 26.03 -14.21
C LEU A 38 -21.63 27.50 -13.76
N HIS A 39 -22.73 28.22 -13.93
CA HIS A 39 -22.93 29.52 -13.30
C HIS A 39 -23.03 29.31 -11.79
N SER A 40 -22.13 29.97 -11.06
CA SER A 40 -22.26 30.22 -9.63
C SER A 40 -23.28 31.35 -9.41
N PRO A 41 -24.35 31.14 -8.64
CA PRO A 41 -24.96 32.21 -7.88
C PRO A 41 -24.66 31.95 -6.41
N PHE A 42 -24.01 32.88 -5.73
CA PHE A 42 -24.43 33.37 -4.41
C PHE A 42 -23.40 34.38 -3.90
N ASN A 43 -23.76 35.65 -4.06
CA ASN A 43 -23.17 36.77 -3.35
C ASN A 43 -24.20 37.19 -2.30
N HIS A 44 -24.04 36.76 -1.04
CA HIS A 44 -24.69 37.41 0.10
C HIS A 44 -23.85 37.23 1.38
N PRO A 45 -23.78 38.26 2.24
CA PRO A 45 -22.82 38.32 3.33
C PRO A 45 -23.31 37.49 4.53
N MET A 46 -22.47 36.57 5.01
CA MET A 46 -22.74 35.83 6.24
C MET A 46 -22.56 36.71 7.47
N LYS A 47 -23.59 36.76 8.32
CA LYS A 47 -23.52 37.25 9.69
C LYS A 47 -22.72 36.27 10.54
N SER A 48 -21.76 36.83 11.28
CA SER A 48 -20.96 36.19 12.31
C SER A 48 -21.84 35.49 13.37
N SER A 49 -21.69 34.17 13.47
CA SER A 49 -22.02 33.40 14.66
C SER A 49 -20.82 32.52 14.99
N ASN A 50 -20.12 32.85 16.08
CA ASN A 50 -18.95 32.16 16.61
C ASN A 50 -19.14 30.62 16.69
N PRO A 51 -18.30 29.81 16.02
CA PRO A 51 -18.01 28.47 16.48
C PRO A 51 -16.84 28.52 17.46
N ARG A 52 -16.99 27.85 18.60
CA ARG A 52 -15.89 27.57 19.54
C ARG A 52 -14.74 26.94 18.75
N SER A 53 -13.57 27.58 18.80
CA SER A 53 -12.32 27.08 18.22
C SER A 53 -11.92 25.78 18.93
N LEU A 54 -12.20 24.63 18.30
CA LEU A 54 -11.48 23.40 18.59
C LEU A 54 -10.13 23.52 17.87
N SER A 55 -9.07 23.69 18.65
CA SER A 55 -7.70 23.72 18.14
C SER A 55 -7.43 22.42 17.38
N VAL A 56 -7.20 22.53 16.08
CA VAL A 56 -6.55 21.48 15.30
C VAL A 56 -5.19 21.26 15.95
N SER A 57 -5.02 20.15 16.67
CA SER A 57 -3.69 19.66 17.00
C SER A 57 -3.03 19.24 15.69
N THR A 58 -2.39 20.19 15.03
CA THR A 58 -1.30 19.88 14.10
C THR A 58 -0.29 19.07 14.89
N THR A 59 -0.31 17.76 14.69
CA THR A 59 0.80 16.90 15.06
C THR A 59 2.00 17.42 14.27
N VAL A 60 2.84 18.20 14.96
CA VAL A 60 4.16 18.56 14.45
C VAL A 60 4.82 17.23 14.09
N ALA A 61 5.14 17.04 12.81
CA ALA A 61 5.83 15.84 12.36
C ALA A 61 7.07 15.69 13.25
N ALA A 62 7.11 14.63 14.06
CA ALA A 62 8.25 14.35 14.92
C ALA A 62 9.50 14.34 14.04
N ALA A 63 10.59 14.95 14.50
CA ALA A 63 11.86 14.92 13.79
C ALA A 63 12.18 13.46 13.42
N PRO A 64 12.68 13.19 12.20
CA PRO A 64 12.99 11.84 11.78
C PRO A 64 13.90 11.18 12.82
N PRO A 65 13.67 9.90 13.16
CA PRO A 65 14.47 9.22 14.17
C PRO A 65 15.95 9.25 13.75
N THR A 66 16.77 9.88 14.58
CA THR A 66 18.21 10.01 14.33
C THR A 66 18.92 8.80 14.92
N PHE A 67 19.15 7.77 14.10
CA PHE A 67 20.03 6.65 14.41
C PHE A 67 20.97 6.38 13.23
N SER A 68 22.11 5.76 13.51
CA SER A 68 23.10 5.32 12.53
C SER A 68 23.06 3.79 12.36
N TRP A 69 23.72 3.28 11.32
CA TRP A 69 23.91 1.84 11.17
C TRP A 69 24.73 1.21 12.31
N ASP A 70 25.52 1.99 13.04
CA ASP A 70 26.25 1.53 14.23
C ASP A 70 25.32 1.38 15.43
N ASP A 71 24.31 2.25 15.56
CA ASP A 71 23.26 2.11 16.56
C ASP A 71 22.41 0.86 16.29
N VAL A 72 22.09 0.60 15.02
CA VAL A 72 21.37 -0.61 14.59
C VAL A 72 22.15 -1.86 14.98
N VAL A 73 23.45 -1.92 14.65
CA VAL A 73 24.30 -3.06 15.01
C VAL A 73 24.37 -3.22 16.52
N ARG A 74 24.66 -2.15 17.27
CA ARG A 74 24.80 -2.18 18.72
C ARG A 74 23.56 -2.75 19.43
N VAL A 75 22.36 -2.32 19.03
CA VAL A 75 21.10 -2.78 19.66
C VAL A 75 20.72 -4.20 19.23
N SER A 76 21.17 -4.63 18.05
CA SER A 76 20.88 -5.97 17.53
C SER A 76 21.64 -7.10 18.25
N GLN A 77 22.77 -6.78 18.88
CA GLN A 77 23.64 -7.77 19.51
C GLN A 77 22.96 -8.45 20.72
N PRO A 78 23.14 -9.76 20.93
CA PRO A 78 22.49 -10.50 22.03
C PRO A 78 22.77 -9.90 23.42
N GLU A 79 24.00 -9.40 23.64
CA GLU A 79 24.47 -8.84 24.91
C GLU A 79 23.73 -7.58 25.32
N PHE A 80 23.10 -6.88 24.37
CA PHE A 80 22.32 -5.68 24.63
C PHE A 80 21.13 -5.97 25.57
N ASN A 81 20.49 -7.13 25.42
CA ASN A 81 19.47 -7.59 26.35
C ASN A 81 19.37 -9.13 26.36
N PRO A 82 20.10 -9.82 27.26
CA PRO A 82 20.20 -11.28 27.28
C PRO A 82 18.89 -12.02 27.62
N ARG A 83 17.86 -11.33 28.13
CA ARG A 83 16.60 -11.95 28.59
C ARG A 83 15.51 -12.03 27.51
N ASP A 84 15.77 -11.56 26.29
CA ASP A 84 14.75 -11.40 25.23
C ASP A 84 14.59 -12.60 24.29
N SER A 85 15.32 -13.72 24.48
CA SER A 85 15.39 -14.78 23.46
C SER A 85 14.06 -15.48 23.20
N SER A 86 13.21 -15.66 24.23
CA SER A 86 11.87 -16.27 24.12
C SER A 86 10.72 -15.27 24.29
N ASP A 87 11.01 -13.97 24.33
CA ASP A 87 10.03 -12.93 24.61
C ASP A 87 9.38 -12.40 23.32
N LEU A 88 8.07 -12.62 23.17
CA LEU A 88 7.28 -12.14 22.04
C LEU A 88 6.69 -10.74 22.27
N ARG A 89 6.83 -10.13 23.46
CA ARG A 89 6.19 -8.83 23.78
C ARG A 89 6.56 -7.73 22.79
N GLY A 90 7.84 -7.64 22.43
CA GLY A 90 8.31 -6.66 21.44
C GLY A 90 7.64 -6.80 20.08
N TYR A 91 7.32 -8.02 19.64
CA TYR A 91 6.59 -8.27 18.39
C TYR A 91 5.11 -7.88 18.50
N PHE A 92 4.44 -8.23 19.61
CA PHE A 92 3.08 -7.79 19.88
C PHE A 92 2.94 -6.28 19.87
N ASP A 93 3.92 -5.55 20.42
CA ASP A 93 3.91 -4.10 20.42
C ASP A 93 4.00 -3.51 19.00
N LYS A 94 4.69 -4.17 18.06
CA LYS A 94 4.72 -3.74 16.66
C LYS A 94 3.39 -4.00 15.96
N ILE A 95 2.75 -5.12 16.23
CA ILE A 95 1.43 -5.42 15.69
C ILE A 95 0.38 -4.43 16.21
N LYS A 96 0.40 -4.12 17.52
CA LYS A 96 -0.48 -3.10 18.12
C LYS A 96 -0.27 -1.72 17.50
N THR A 97 0.97 -1.35 17.19
CA THR A 97 1.29 -0.07 16.52
C THR A 97 0.64 0.03 15.13
N CYS A 98 0.40 -1.10 14.46
CA CYS A 98 -0.29 -1.14 13.17
C CYS A 98 -1.82 -1.31 13.30
N ASN A 99 -2.36 -1.52 14.51
CA ASN A 99 -3.76 -1.83 14.74
C ASN A 99 -4.40 -0.91 15.80
N ARG A 100 -4.20 0.41 15.68
CA ARG A 100 -4.67 1.37 16.69
C ARG A 100 -6.08 1.88 16.35
N GLY A 101 -6.77 2.37 17.39
CA GLY A 101 -8.00 3.13 17.23
C GLY A 101 -9.22 2.31 16.81
N ALA A 102 -9.22 0.99 17.00
CA ALA A 102 -10.35 0.12 16.66
C ALA A 102 -11.65 0.56 17.36
N GLU A 103 -11.55 1.08 18.58
CA GLU A 103 -12.65 1.65 19.35
C GLU A 103 -13.31 2.88 18.68
N LEU A 104 -12.57 3.58 17.81
CA LEU A 104 -13.05 4.76 17.09
C LEU A 104 -13.79 4.41 15.79
N GLN A 105 -13.90 3.13 15.43
CA GLN A 105 -14.56 2.71 14.18
C GLN A 105 -16.01 3.22 14.06
N SER A 106 -16.71 3.39 15.20
CA SER A 106 -18.08 3.95 15.23
C SER A 106 -18.18 5.41 14.79
N GLU A 107 -17.06 6.12 14.66
CA GLU A 107 -16.97 7.50 14.16
C GLU A 107 -16.94 7.57 12.62
N PHE A 108 -16.93 6.43 11.94
CA PHE A 108 -16.87 6.34 10.49
C PHE A 108 -18.20 5.86 9.89
N LEU A 109 -18.60 6.50 8.79
CA LEU A 109 -19.72 6.09 7.96
C LEU A 109 -19.25 5.08 6.90
N PRO A 110 -20.00 4.01 6.64
CA PRO A 110 -19.73 3.15 5.50
C PRO A 110 -19.82 3.95 4.19
N PHE A 111 -18.80 3.80 3.33
CA PHE A 111 -18.82 4.28 1.96
C PHE A 111 -19.21 3.12 1.05
N VAL A 112 -20.40 3.23 0.43
CA VAL A 112 -21.08 2.14 -0.25
C VAL A 112 -21.25 2.44 -1.73
N ILE A 113 -20.89 1.49 -2.59
CA ILE A 113 -21.11 1.54 -4.04
C ILE A 113 -21.74 0.22 -4.45
N GLU A 114 -22.89 0.27 -5.14
CA GLU A 114 -23.60 -0.94 -5.62
C GLU A 114 -23.79 -1.99 -4.52
N ASP A 115 -24.29 -1.56 -3.35
CA ASP A 115 -24.53 -2.36 -2.15
C ASP A 115 -23.29 -3.03 -1.53
N GLN A 116 -22.08 -2.64 -1.97
CA GLN A 116 -20.82 -3.10 -1.42
C GLN A 116 -20.15 -1.99 -0.60
N ILE A 117 -19.68 -2.33 0.62
CA ILE A 117 -18.82 -1.43 1.40
C ILE A 117 -17.45 -1.41 0.75
N VAL A 118 -17.07 -0.26 0.21
CA VAL A 118 -15.76 -0.05 -0.44
C VAL A 118 -14.82 0.78 0.44
N GLY A 119 -15.35 1.40 1.50
CA GLY A 119 -14.54 2.16 2.45
C GLY A 119 -15.31 2.65 3.66
N TYR A 120 -14.66 3.50 4.44
CA TYR A 120 -15.17 4.06 5.69
C TYR A 120 -14.69 5.50 5.83
N ILE A 121 -15.60 6.45 5.98
CA ILE A 121 -15.30 7.88 5.96
C ILE A 121 -15.66 8.47 7.31
N HIS A 122 -14.71 9.16 7.94
CA HIS A 122 -14.95 9.78 9.24
C HIS A 122 -16.12 10.79 9.14
N LYS A 123 -17.03 10.77 10.11
CA LYS A 123 -18.27 11.59 10.10
C LYS A 123 -17.99 13.08 9.88
N SER A 124 -17.01 13.66 10.59
CA SER A 124 -16.65 15.07 10.39
C SER A 124 -15.97 15.34 9.04
N PHE A 125 -15.25 14.36 8.47
CA PHE A 125 -14.63 14.52 7.16
C PHE A 125 -15.69 14.49 6.06
N ALA A 126 -16.71 13.64 6.22
CA ALA A 126 -17.86 13.54 5.31
C ALA A 126 -18.62 14.87 5.16
N GLU A 127 -18.62 15.74 6.18
CA GLU A 127 -19.21 17.09 6.07
C GLU A 127 -18.57 17.93 4.96
N ASN A 128 -17.28 17.73 4.67
CA ASN A 128 -16.61 18.42 3.55
C ASN A 128 -17.08 17.89 2.19
N LEU A 129 -17.49 16.61 2.14
CA LEU A 129 -17.98 15.96 0.92
C LEU A 129 -19.42 16.34 0.58
N LYS A 130 -20.23 16.75 1.58
CA LYS A 130 -21.61 17.22 1.36
C LYS A 130 -21.71 18.44 0.47
N ASN A 131 -20.65 19.24 0.34
CA ASN A 131 -20.63 20.40 -0.55
C ASN A 131 -20.57 20.02 -2.05
N PHE A 132 -20.38 18.73 -2.36
CA PHE A 132 -20.30 18.18 -3.72
C PHE A 132 -21.49 17.24 -3.98
N GLU A 133 -22.71 17.77 -3.89
CA GLU A 133 -23.96 17.00 -3.96
C GLU A 133 -24.18 16.29 -5.32
N ASP A 134 -23.51 16.76 -6.37
CA ASP A 134 -23.47 16.13 -7.69
C ASP A 134 -22.54 14.90 -7.75
N VAL A 135 -21.71 14.69 -6.72
CA VAL A 135 -20.76 13.58 -6.60
C VAL A 135 -21.10 12.66 -5.43
N PHE A 136 -21.41 13.20 -4.25
CA PHE A 136 -21.63 12.43 -3.02
C PHE A 136 -23.05 12.61 -2.49
N ILE A 137 -23.67 11.50 -2.06
CA ILE A 137 -25.00 11.48 -1.44
C ILE A 137 -24.89 10.81 -0.08
N SER A 138 -25.48 11.42 0.94
CA SER A 138 -25.76 10.78 2.22
C SER A 138 -27.16 10.16 2.22
N SER A 139 -27.26 8.90 2.61
CA SER A 139 -28.56 8.26 2.89
C SER A 139 -28.65 7.98 4.38
N GLU A 140 -29.71 8.45 5.02
CA GLU A 140 -30.04 8.06 6.39
C GLU A 140 -30.64 6.66 6.36
N ASN A 141 -30.05 5.74 7.11
CA ASN A 141 -30.66 4.46 7.45
C ASN A 141 -30.84 4.45 8.97
N ASP A 142 -32.08 4.26 9.42
CA ASP A 142 -32.53 4.43 10.81
C ASP A 142 -31.78 3.57 11.85
N SER A 143 -30.95 2.61 11.42
CA SER A 143 -30.28 1.64 12.29
C SER A 143 -28.75 1.73 12.35
N VAL A 144 -28.06 2.44 11.43
CA VAL A 144 -26.58 2.43 11.34
C VAL A 144 -25.94 3.83 11.29
N GLY A 145 -26.73 4.90 11.43
CA GLY A 145 -26.17 6.27 11.48
C GLY A 145 -25.79 6.83 10.11
N GLY A 146 -26.40 6.31 9.04
CA GLY A 146 -26.26 6.76 7.66
C GLY A 146 -25.11 6.10 6.88
N ILE A 147 -25.20 6.16 5.55
CA ILE A 147 -24.14 5.75 4.61
C ILE A 147 -23.78 6.91 3.69
N LEU A 148 -22.56 6.92 3.18
CA LEU A 148 -22.15 7.78 2.06
C LEU A 148 -22.08 6.95 0.79
N THR A 149 -22.54 7.48 -0.34
CA THR A 149 -22.45 6.84 -1.67
C THR A 149 -22.13 7.88 -2.74
N LEU A 150 -21.83 7.42 -3.96
CA LEU A 150 -21.68 8.31 -5.12
C LEU A 150 -23.04 8.61 -5.77
N HIS A 151 -23.15 9.78 -6.39
CA HIS A 151 -24.36 10.21 -7.05
C HIS A 151 -24.76 9.24 -8.18
N ARG A 152 -26.05 8.92 -8.25
CA ARG A 152 -26.62 7.89 -9.16
C ARG A 152 -26.40 8.13 -10.67
N SER A 153 -26.01 9.34 -11.05
CA SER A 153 -25.64 9.64 -12.45
C SER A 153 -24.26 9.08 -12.82
N LEU A 154 -23.38 8.84 -11.84
CA LEU A 154 -22.03 8.33 -12.03
C LEU A 154 -22.05 6.80 -12.15
N LYS A 155 -22.33 6.32 -13.36
CA LYS A 155 -22.53 4.88 -13.62
C LYS A 155 -21.24 4.14 -13.96
N LEU A 156 -20.34 4.77 -14.71
CA LEU A 156 -19.11 4.14 -15.18
C LEU A 156 -17.95 4.43 -14.22
N ALA A 157 -17.01 3.49 -14.12
CA ALA A 157 -15.83 3.62 -13.28
C ALA A 157 -15.01 4.89 -13.63
N ASP A 158 -14.89 5.21 -14.91
CA ASP A 158 -14.17 6.41 -15.37
C ASP A 158 -14.89 7.71 -15.02
N ASP A 159 -16.24 7.72 -15.05
CA ASP A 159 -17.04 8.88 -14.63
C ASP A 159 -16.87 9.14 -13.13
N ARG A 160 -16.95 8.07 -12.33
CA ARG A 160 -16.71 8.12 -10.87
C ARG A 160 -15.30 8.60 -10.57
N THR A 161 -14.29 8.06 -11.27
CA THR A 161 -12.89 8.43 -11.11
C THR A 161 -12.69 9.93 -11.36
N ARG A 162 -13.16 10.45 -12.50
CA ARG A 162 -13.03 11.88 -12.82
C ARG A 162 -13.77 12.78 -11.83
N ALA A 163 -15.01 12.44 -11.51
CA ALA A 163 -15.81 13.24 -10.59
C ALA A 163 -15.18 13.31 -9.20
N VAL A 164 -14.70 12.17 -8.67
CA VAL A 164 -14.03 12.14 -7.37
C VAL A 164 -12.67 12.83 -7.43
N GLU A 165 -11.90 12.67 -8.52
CA GLU A 165 -10.60 13.34 -8.70
C GLU A 165 -10.72 14.87 -8.57
N GLU A 166 -11.72 15.49 -9.19
CA GLU A 166 -11.95 16.94 -9.08
C GLU A 166 -12.27 17.36 -7.64
N VAL A 167 -13.03 16.54 -6.89
CA VAL A 167 -13.26 16.77 -5.46
C VAL A 167 -11.95 16.64 -4.67
N ILE A 168 -11.14 15.61 -4.92
CA ILE A 168 -9.85 15.43 -4.23
C ILE A 168 -8.91 16.61 -4.49
N LYS A 169 -8.85 17.14 -5.72
CA LYS A 169 -8.06 18.35 -6.04
C LYS A 169 -8.49 19.53 -5.17
N CYS A 170 -9.79 19.80 -5.09
CA CYS A 170 -10.32 20.88 -4.24
C CYS A 170 -9.98 20.66 -2.75
N LEU A 171 -10.13 19.44 -2.23
CA LEU A 171 -9.79 19.13 -0.85
C LEU A 171 -8.27 19.25 -0.58
N ALA A 172 -7.43 18.91 -1.55
CA ALA A 172 -5.98 19.03 -1.45
C ALA A 172 -5.53 20.50 -1.45
N GLU A 173 -6.10 21.34 -2.31
CA GLU A 173 -5.85 22.79 -2.34
C GLU A 173 -6.21 23.47 -1.02
N ASN A 174 -7.24 22.97 -0.33
CA ASN A 174 -7.64 23.43 1.01
C ASN A 174 -6.85 22.76 2.15
N GLY A 175 -5.83 21.94 1.85
CA GLY A 175 -4.97 21.30 2.84
C GLY A 175 -5.61 20.13 3.60
N LEU A 176 -6.81 19.67 3.22
CA LEU A 176 -7.51 18.57 3.89
C LEU A 176 -6.94 17.20 3.51
N ILE A 177 -6.45 17.06 2.27
CA ILE A 177 -5.74 15.87 1.78
C ILE A 177 -4.35 16.30 1.31
N PRO A 178 -3.36 16.38 2.23
CA PRO A 178 -2.00 16.76 1.87
C PRO A 178 -1.25 15.61 1.19
N GLY A 179 -0.21 15.96 0.42
CA GLY A 179 0.76 14.99 -0.07
C GLY A 179 0.29 14.12 -1.23
N ILE A 180 -0.42 14.72 -2.19
CA ILE A 180 -0.80 14.13 -3.48
C ILE A 180 0.40 13.42 -4.14
N ARG A 181 0.15 12.24 -4.69
CA ARG A 181 1.17 11.37 -5.31
C ARG A 181 1.04 11.24 -6.81
N ASN A 182 -0.09 11.65 -7.40
CA ASN A 182 -0.42 11.39 -8.80
C ASN A 182 -0.38 9.88 -9.10
N GLU A 183 -0.90 9.10 -8.16
CA GLU A 183 -0.91 7.64 -8.23
C GLU A 183 -2.28 7.15 -7.80
N LEU A 184 -2.93 6.39 -8.66
CA LEU A 184 -4.29 5.93 -8.45
C LEU A 184 -4.29 4.54 -7.82
N TYR A 185 -5.08 4.37 -6.76
CA TYR A 185 -5.41 3.09 -6.16
C TYR A 185 -6.79 2.61 -6.60
N PRO A 186 -6.99 1.31 -6.81
CA PRO A 186 -8.30 0.77 -7.16
C PRO A 186 -9.24 0.77 -5.94
N VAL A 187 -10.45 1.30 -6.11
CA VAL A 187 -11.51 1.19 -5.10
C VAL A 187 -12.32 -0.07 -5.37
N THR A 188 -12.20 -1.03 -4.47
CA THR A 188 -12.80 -2.38 -4.55
C THR A 188 -13.41 -2.74 -3.20
N SER A 189 -14.37 -3.66 -3.17
CA SER A 189 -14.86 -4.25 -1.92
C SER A 189 -13.87 -5.24 -1.31
N SER A 190 -13.08 -5.88 -2.18
CA SER A 190 -12.26 -7.03 -1.86
C SER A 190 -11.18 -7.23 -2.95
N TYR A 191 -10.07 -7.90 -2.63
CA TYR A 191 -9.01 -8.12 -3.61
C TYR A 191 -9.50 -9.01 -4.76
N GLY A 192 -9.27 -8.58 -6.00
CA GLY A 192 -9.74 -9.29 -7.20
C GLY A 192 -11.21 -9.08 -7.54
N SER A 193 -11.98 -8.37 -6.69
CA SER A 193 -13.32 -7.91 -7.02
C SER A 193 -13.29 -6.81 -8.10
N PRO A 194 -14.40 -6.55 -8.80
CA PRO A 194 -14.48 -5.48 -9.79
C PRO A 194 -14.05 -4.12 -9.21
N VAL A 195 -13.30 -3.36 -10.00
CA VAL A 195 -12.91 -1.99 -9.65
C VAL A 195 -14.08 -1.06 -9.89
N PHE A 196 -14.58 -0.44 -8.81
CA PHE A 196 -15.71 0.49 -8.91
C PHE A 196 -15.32 1.85 -9.48
N PHE A 197 -14.11 2.32 -9.12
CA PHE A 197 -13.42 3.50 -9.65
C PHE A 197 -11.98 3.54 -9.11
N SER A 198 -11.21 4.55 -9.50
CA SER A 198 -9.84 4.76 -9.04
C SER A 198 -9.74 6.03 -8.20
N LEU A 199 -8.95 5.99 -7.13
CA LEU A 199 -8.81 7.07 -6.16
C LEU A 199 -7.34 7.44 -5.97
N GLU A 200 -7.04 8.74 -5.90
CA GLU A 200 -5.69 9.24 -5.56
C GLU A 200 -5.19 8.63 -4.24
N ARG A 201 -3.97 8.09 -4.25
CA ARG A 201 -3.33 7.38 -3.13
C ARG A 201 -3.35 8.18 -1.83
N ALA A 202 -3.13 9.49 -1.90
CA ALA A 202 -3.16 10.33 -0.70
C ALA A 202 -4.56 10.37 -0.04
N ALA A 203 -5.64 10.19 -0.81
CA ALA A 203 -7.02 10.18 -0.33
C ALA A 203 -7.46 8.82 0.22
N ALA A 204 -6.79 7.71 -0.14
CA ALA A 204 -7.12 6.36 0.29
C ALA A 204 -7.44 6.22 1.81
N PRO A 205 -6.60 6.72 2.74
CA PRO A 205 -6.91 6.63 4.17
C PRO A 205 -8.09 7.49 4.61
N TYR A 206 -8.42 8.58 3.94
CA TYR A 206 -9.58 9.42 4.27
C TYR A 206 -10.90 8.79 3.80
N PHE A 207 -10.82 8.02 2.72
CA PHE A 207 -11.94 7.24 2.20
C PHE A 207 -12.07 5.86 2.86
N GLY A 208 -11.10 5.46 3.69
CA GLY A 208 -11.09 4.17 4.36
C GLY A 208 -11.12 2.97 3.41
N ILE A 209 -10.65 3.14 2.17
CA ILE A 209 -10.64 2.07 1.19
C ILE A 209 -9.64 0.99 1.61
N LYS A 210 -9.86 -0.24 1.13
CA LYS A 210 -8.80 -1.25 1.19
C LYS A 210 -7.64 -0.81 0.31
N ALA A 211 -6.44 -0.79 0.88
CA ALA A 211 -5.21 -0.50 0.15
C ALA A 211 -4.35 -1.76 0.11
N TYR A 212 -3.77 -2.03 -1.06
CA TYR A 212 -2.90 -3.18 -1.27
C TYR A 212 -1.46 -2.73 -1.46
N GLY A 213 -0.51 -3.59 -1.11
CA GLY A 213 0.91 -3.35 -1.34
C GLY A 213 1.65 -4.66 -1.55
N VAL A 214 2.85 -4.57 -2.10
CA VAL A 214 3.77 -5.70 -2.27
C VAL A 214 5.02 -5.43 -1.45
N HIS A 215 5.46 -6.44 -0.71
CA HIS A 215 6.64 -6.36 0.15
C HIS A 215 7.50 -7.59 -0.07
N MET A 216 8.81 -7.40 -0.22
CA MET A 216 9.72 -8.50 -0.52
C MET A 216 10.88 -8.59 0.48
N ASN A 217 11.02 -9.78 1.07
CA ASN A 217 12.17 -10.13 1.89
C ASN A 217 13.31 -10.59 0.97
N GLY A 218 14.23 -9.67 0.70
CA GLY A 218 15.44 -9.96 -0.05
C GLY A 218 16.48 -10.53 0.89
N TYR A 219 16.77 -11.83 0.78
CA TYR A 219 17.69 -12.51 1.69
C TYR A 219 18.84 -13.17 0.95
N VAL A 220 19.99 -13.27 1.62
CA VAL A 220 21.13 -14.07 1.19
C VAL A 220 21.38 -15.16 2.23
N GLU A 221 22.06 -16.22 1.81
CA GLU A 221 22.47 -17.30 2.69
C GLU A 221 23.96 -17.50 2.56
N LYS A 222 24.66 -17.51 3.69
CA LYS A 222 26.11 -17.65 3.78
C LYS A 222 26.43 -18.62 4.92
N ASP A 223 27.20 -19.65 4.62
CA ASP A 223 27.63 -20.66 5.60
C ASP A 223 26.46 -21.28 6.40
N GLY A 224 25.31 -21.47 5.73
CA GLY A 224 24.08 -22.02 6.35
C GLY A 224 23.29 -21.02 7.20
N GLN A 225 23.70 -19.75 7.27
CA GLN A 225 23.01 -18.68 7.98
C GLN A 225 22.31 -17.74 6.99
N GLN A 226 21.06 -17.35 7.31
CA GLN A 226 20.31 -16.36 6.54
C GLN A 226 20.57 -14.92 7.02
N PHE A 227 20.61 -14.01 6.06
CA PHE A 227 20.75 -12.57 6.27
C PHE A 227 19.69 -11.84 5.43
N LEU A 228 19.13 -10.76 5.96
CA LEU A 228 18.21 -9.89 5.22
C LEU A 228 18.93 -8.63 4.78
N TRP A 229 18.66 -8.22 3.54
CA TRP A 229 18.94 -6.86 3.10
C TRP A 229 17.86 -5.92 3.65
N ILE A 230 18.30 -4.90 4.36
CA ILE A 230 17.46 -3.86 4.96
C ILE A 230 17.79 -2.53 4.30
N GLY A 231 16.76 -1.84 3.81
CA GLY A 231 16.88 -0.48 3.29
C GLY A 231 16.73 0.54 4.41
N ARG A 232 17.33 1.72 4.25
CA ARG A 232 17.03 2.91 5.04
C ARG A 232 16.40 3.95 4.13
N ARG A 233 15.20 4.41 4.49
CA ARG A 233 14.41 5.34 3.66
C ARG A 233 15.11 6.67 3.52
N SER A 234 15.05 7.24 2.33
CA SER A 234 15.54 8.60 2.07
C SER A 234 14.90 9.62 3.01
N LEU A 235 15.66 10.63 3.44
CA LEU A 235 15.16 11.70 4.32
C LEU A 235 14.13 12.60 3.62
N VAL A 236 14.07 12.60 2.28
CA VAL A 236 13.07 13.36 1.52
C VAL A 236 11.76 12.60 1.33
N LYS A 237 11.66 11.34 1.79
CA LYS A 237 10.41 10.58 1.73
C LYS A 237 9.34 11.31 2.57
N PRO A 238 8.13 11.46 2.04
CA PRO A 238 7.06 12.19 2.72
C PRO A 238 6.49 11.44 3.92
N THR A 239 6.69 10.12 3.98
CA THR A 239 6.27 9.28 5.10
C THR A 239 7.44 8.46 5.59
N PHE A 240 7.62 8.42 6.92
CA PHE A 240 8.67 7.65 7.59
C PHE A 240 10.10 7.93 7.08
N PRO A 241 10.52 9.20 6.89
CA PRO A 241 11.87 9.51 6.43
C PRO A 241 12.93 8.98 7.41
N GLY A 242 14.03 8.41 6.89
CA GLY A 242 15.17 7.92 7.67
C GLY A 242 14.97 6.62 8.45
N MET A 243 13.75 6.05 8.45
CA MET A 243 13.44 4.77 9.09
C MET A 243 13.97 3.58 8.28
N LEU A 244 14.17 2.43 8.93
CA LEU A 244 14.45 1.16 8.25
C LEU A 244 13.20 0.67 7.51
N ASP A 245 13.40 0.02 6.37
CA ASP A 245 12.39 -0.55 5.48
C ASP A 245 12.87 -1.91 4.96
N HIS A 246 12.02 -2.61 4.20
CA HIS A 246 12.46 -3.78 3.44
C HIS A 246 13.48 -3.41 2.37
N LEU A 247 14.06 -4.44 1.72
CA LEU A 247 14.82 -4.22 0.50
C LEU A 247 13.94 -3.59 -0.60
N VAL A 248 12.71 -4.08 -0.76
CA VAL A 248 11.72 -3.56 -1.73
C VAL A 248 10.32 -3.58 -1.13
N ALA A 249 9.59 -2.47 -1.20
CA ALA A 249 8.20 -2.39 -0.77
C ALA A 249 7.41 -1.23 -1.44
N GLY A 250 6.40 -1.59 -2.22
CA GLY A 250 5.54 -0.64 -2.93
C GLY A 250 4.07 -0.73 -2.56
N GLY A 251 3.36 0.40 -2.71
CA GLY A 251 1.90 0.36 -2.84
C GLY A 251 1.50 -0.40 -4.11
N LEU A 252 0.25 -0.87 -4.22
CA LEU A 252 -0.26 -1.51 -5.44
C LEU A 252 -1.15 -0.54 -6.21
N PRO A 253 -0.66 0.08 -7.30
CA PRO A 253 -1.45 0.99 -8.13
C PRO A 253 -2.57 0.27 -8.88
N HIS A 254 -3.51 1.07 -9.38
CA HIS A 254 -4.50 0.61 -10.33
C HIS A 254 -3.85 0.11 -11.63
N GLY A 255 -4.37 -1.00 -12.16
CA GLY A 255 -4.00 -1.49 -13.50
C GLY A 255 -2.72 -2.32 -13.59
N ILE A 256 -2.04 -2.60 -12.47
CA ILE A 256 -0.85 -3.46 -12.43
C ILE A 256 -1.06 -4.66 -11.50
N SER A 257 -0.54 -5.83 -11.88
CA SER A 257 -0.59 -7.03 -11.04
C SER A 257 0.46 -6.97 -9.93
N CYS A 258 0.27 -7.70 -8.83
CA CYS A 258 1.26 -7.73 -7.74
C CYS A 258 2.65 -8.16 -8.21
N GLY A 259 2.74 -9.16 -9.10
CA GLY A 259 4.03 -9.65 -9.61
C GLY A 259 4.76 -8.62 -10.47
N GLU A 260 4.05 -7.95 -11.39
CA GLU A 260 4.67 -6.90 -12.21
C GLU A 260 5.01 -5.66 -11.40
N ASN A 261 4.17 -5.29 -10.43
CA ASN A 261 4.47 -4.20 -9.52
C ASN A 261 5.72 -4.51 -8.68
N LEU A 262 5.83 -5.73 -8.13
CA LEU A 262 7.04 -6.13 -7.42
C LEU A 262 8.28 -6.03 -8.30
N ILE A 263 8.22 -6.47 -9.56
CA ILE A 263 9.36 -6.39 -10.48
C ILE A 263 9.75 -4.93 -10.76
N LYS A 264 8.77 -4.04 -10.96
CA LYS A 264 8.99 -2.59 -11.11
C LYS A 264 9.72 -2.03 -9.87
N GLU A 265 9.16 -2.23 -8.69
CA GLU A 265 9.71 -1.71 -7.42
C GLU A 265 11.11 -2.30 -7.15
N CYS A 266 11.35 -3.57 -7.53
CA CYS A 266 12.66 -4.20 -7.45
C CYS A 266 13.74 -3.46 -8.23
N GLU A 267 13.41 -2.99 -9.44
CA GLU A 267 14.32 -2.24 -10.28
C GLU A 267 14.54 -0.82 -9.74
N GLU A 268 13.46 -0.12 -9.39
CA GLU A 268 13.49 1.28 -8.94
C GLU A 268 14.17 1.45 -7.57
N GLU A 269 13.75 0.69 -6.56
CA GLU A 269 14.23 0.91 -5.19
C GLU A 269 15.62 0.28 -4.95
N ALA A 270 15.91 -0.86 -5.58
CA ALA A 270 17.09 -1.67 -5.23
C ALA A 270 17.96 -2.09 -6.43
N GLY A 271 17.61 -1.71 -7.66
CA GLY A 271 18.40 -2.06 -8.85
C GLY A 271 18.43 -3.56 -9.12
N ILE A 272 17.43 -4.31 -8.66
CA ILE A 272 17.32 -5.76 -8.88
C ILE A 272 16.78 -5.99 -10.30
N PRO A 273 17.58 -6.55 -11.22
CA PRO A 273 17.14 -6.74 -12.60
C PRO A 273 16.03 -7.79 -12.68
N ARG A 274 15.16 -7.66 -13.70
CA ARG A 274 14.03 -8.59 -13.95
C ARG A 274 14.41 -10.07 -13.92
N ILE A 275 15.60 -10.43 -14.39
CA ILE A 275 16.10 -11.82 -14.36
C ILE A 275 16.23 -12.39 -12.93
N LEU A 276 16.48 -11.53 -11.93
CA LEU A 276 16.49 -11.90 -10.52
C LEU A 276 15.10 -11.73 -9.90
N SER A 277 14.44 -10.59 -10.08
CA SER A 277 13.15 -10.31 -9.43
C SER A 277 12.02 -11.23 -9.88
N SER A 278 12.05 -11.75 -11.12
CA SER A 278 11.10 -12.78 -11.58
C SER A 278 11.21 -14.13 -10.85
N ARG A 279 12.25 -14.34 -10.04
CA ARG A 279 12.41 -15.53 -9.18
C ARG A 279 11.78 -15.35 -7.80
N ALA A 280 11.25 -14.17 -7.48
CA ALA A 280 10.58 -13.92 -6.22
C ALA A 280 9.34 -14.82 -6.12
N ILE A 281 9.16 -15.45 -4.96
CA ILE A 281 8.02 -16.34 -4.71
C ILE A 281 7.01 -15.64 -3.80
N PRO A 282 5.70 -15.69 -4.12
CA PRO A 282 4.68 -15.23 -3.18
C PRO A 282 4.61 -16.20 -2.00
N VAL A 283 4.60 -15.68 -0.78
CA VAL A 283 4.66 -16.47 0.46
C VAL A 283 3.51 -16.18 1.44
N GLY A 284 2.60 -15.29 1.07
CA GLY A 284 1.37 -15.03 1.81
C GLY A 284 0.97 -13.56 1.77
N ALA A 285 0.31 -13.14 2.83
CA ALA A 285 -0.05 -11.75 3.07
C ALA A 285 -0.24 -11.50 4.57
N VAL A 286 0.00 -10.26 4.98
CA VAL A 286 -0.34 -9.73 6.31
C VAL A 286 -1.37 -8.60 6.15
N SER A 287 -2.19 -8.38 7.16
CA SER A 287 -3.22 -7.34 7.14
C SER A 287 -3.34 -6.63 8.48
N TYR A 288 -3.69 -5.34 8.43
CA TYR A 288 -3.89 -4.53 9.62
C TYR A 288 -4.90 -3.41 9.38
N SER A 289 -5.36 -2.80 10.46
CA SER A 289 -6.33 -1.70 10.44
C SER A 289 -5.94 -0.62 11.44
N ASP A 290 -5.56 0.56 10.97
CA ASP A 290 -5.07 1.67 11.80
C ASP A 290 -5.98 2.90 11.63
N ILE A 291 -6.56 3.36 12.73
CA ILE A 291 -7.35 4.59 12.77
C ILE A 291 -6.53 5.70 13.45
N ASP A 292 -6.40 6.83 12.77
CA ASP A 292 -5.66 8.00 13.22
C ASP A 292 -6.37 9.30 12.79
N GLY A 293 -7.16 9.86 13.70
CA GLY A 293 -8.02 11.01 13.42
C GLY A 293 -9.04 10.69 12.33
N HIS A 294 -9.09 11.49 11.26
CA HIS A 294 -10.01 11.26 10.15
C HIS A 294 -9.61 10.12 9.21
N ARG A 295 -8.47 9.47 9.46
CA ARG A 295 -7.89 8.47 8.57
C ARG A 295 -8.17 7.07 9.10
N PHE A 296 -8.61 6.20 8.21
CA PHE A 296 -8.76 4.78 8.46
C PHE A 296 -7.97 4.01 7.41
N LYS A 297 -6.83 3.45 7.81
CA LYS A 297 -6.03 2.57 6.97
C LYS A 297 -6.51 1.13 7.11
N ARG A 298 -6.73 0.47 5.97
CA ARG A 298 -7.13 -0.93 5.88
C ARG A 298 -6.22 -1.60 4.86
N ASP A 299 -5.02 -1.95 5.30
CA ASP A 299 -3.94 -2.35 4.40
C ASP A 299 -3.80 -3.88 4.37
N VAL A 300 -3.64 -4.43 3.17
CA VAL A 300 -3.23 -5.82 2.93
C VAL A 300 -1.91 -5.81 2.17
N LEU A 301 -0.88 -6.43 2.73
CA LEU A 301 0.45 -6.46 2.17
C LEU A 301 0.77 -7.87 1.69
N PHE A 302 0.86 -8.06 0.37
CA PHE A 302 1.28 -9.32 -0.24
C PHE A 302 2.78 -9.51 -0.03
N THR A 303 3.15 -10.63 0.57
CA THR A 303 4.53 -10.92 0.94
C THR A 303 5.19 -11.83 -0.09
N TYR A 304 6.43 -11.47 -0.43
CA TYR A 304 7.28 -12.21 -1.34
C TYR A 304 8.63 -12.48 -0.68
N ASP A 305 9.28 -13.57 -1.07
CA ASP A 305 10.67 -13.82 -0.71
C ASP A 305 11.51 -13.97 -1.98
N LEU A 306 12.72 -13.42 -1.93
CA LEU A 306 13.72 -13.56 -3.00
C LEU A 306 15.08 -13.89 -2.40
N LYS A 307 15.57 -15.09 -2.68
CA LYS A 307 16.96 -15.46 -2.40
C LYS A 307 17.88 -14.82 -3.44
N LEU A 308 18.66 -13.84 -3.00
CA LEU A 308 19.63 -13.13 -3.83
C LEU A 308 20.99 -13.86 -3.86
N PRO A 309 21.78 -13.71 -4.95
CA PRO A 309 23.17 -14.12 -4.95
C PRO A 309 23.96 -13.42 -3.84
N GLU A 310 24.92 -14.09 -3.20
CA GLU A 310 25.81 -13.46 -2.19
C GLU A 310 26.56 -12.25 -2.76
N SER A 311 26.91 -12.29 -4.05
CA SER A 311 27.60 -11.21 -4.76
C SER A 311 26.71 -10.02 -5.13
N PHE A 312 25.39 -10.11 -4.93
CA PHE A 312 24.48 -9.03 -5.28
C PHE A 312 24.57 -7.91 -4.25
N VAL A 313 24.73 -6.68 -4.74
CA VAL A 313 24.71 -5.46 -3.93
C VAL A 313 23.59 -4.57 -4.47
N PRO A 314 22.58 -4.23 -3.67
CA PRO A 314 21.49 -3.37 -4.11
C PRO A 314 21.98 -1.95 -4.39
N ASN A 315 21.35 -1.31 -5.37
CA ASN A 315 21.66 0.05 -5.76
C ASN A 315 20.36 0.83 -6.00
N ASN A 316 20.17 1.92 -5.27
CA ASN A 316 19.01 2.79 -5.44
C ASN A 316 19.00 3.42 -6.85
N GLN A 317 17.89 3.34 -7.58
CA GLN A 317 17.74 3.96 -8.91
C GLN A 317 16.87 5.23 -8.93
N ASP A 318 15.99 5.43 -7.96
CA ASP A 318 14.94 6.45 -8.01
C ASP A 318 15.04 7.53 -6.92
N GLY A 319 15.95 7.38 -5.95
CA GLY A 319 16.16 8.31 -4.85
C GLY A 319 15.34 8.01 -3.58
N GLU A 320 14.61 6.90 -3.55
CA GLU A 320 13.70 6.56 -2.45
C GLU A 320 14.40 5.92 -1.24
N VAL A 321 15.59 5.35 -1.45
CA VAL A 321 16.42 4.70 -0.41
C VAL A 321 17.74 5.45 -0.17
N GLU A 322 18.07 5.76 1.07
CA GLU A 322 19.35 6.40 1.41
C GLU A 322 20.53 5.41 1.35
N SER A 323 20.36 4.23 1.94
CA SER A 323 21.41 3.22 2.04
C SER A 323 20.86 1.83 2.36
N PHE A 324 21.68 0.79 2.16
CA PHE A 324 21.34 -0.59 2.45
C PHE A 324 22.34 -1.22 3.42
N LYS A 325 21.87 -2.20 4.20
CA LYS A 325 22.73 -3.06 5.02
C LYS A 325 22.23 -4.50 5.01
N VAL A 326 23.14 -5.45 4.86
CA VAL A 326 22.88 -6.88 5.07
C VAL A 326 23.05 -7.19 6.55
N ILE A 327 22.05 -7.82 7.17
CA ILE A 327 21.99 -8.05 8.63
C ILE A 327 21.56 -9.51 8.89
N PRO A 328 22.22 -10.23 9.81
CA PRO A 328 21.76 -11.57 10.23
C PRO A 328 20.30 -11.55 10.67
N VAL A 329 19.51 -12.57 10.29
CA VAL A 329 18.07 -12.58 10.62
C VAL A 329 17.81 -12.50 12.14
N ASN A 330 18.64 -13.16 12.96
CA ASN A 330 18.55 -13.06 14.43
C ASN A 330 18.76 -11.62 14.95
N GLU A 331 19.64 -10.85 14.30
CA GLU A 331 19.88 -9.45 14.64
C GLU A 331 18.69 -8.57 14.21
N VAL A 332 18.11 -8.82 13.04
CA VAL A 332 16.86 -8.16 12.59
C VAL A 332 15.72 -8.40 13.58
N ALA A 333 15.54 -9.65 14.01
CA ALA A 333 14.58 -10.03 15.05
C ALA A 333 14.78 -9.23 16.35
N ASN A 334 16.02 -9.05 16.80
CA ASN A 334 16.34 -8.24 17.98
C ASN A 334 16.05 -6.75 17.77
N ILE A 335 16.37 -6.18 16.60
CA ILE A 335 16.06 -4.78 16.27
C ILE A 335 14.56 -4.53 16.35
N ILE A 336 13.75 -5.44 15.80
CA ILE A 336 12.28 -5.35 15.85
C ILE A 336 11.80 -5.39 17.31
N LYS A 337 12.27 -6.35 18.12
CA LYS A 337 11.84 -6.46 19.52
C LYS A 337 12.18 -5.23 20.36
N ARG A 338 13.33 -4.60 20.11
CA ARG A 338 13.95 -3.63 21.02
C ARG A 338 13.79 -2.17 20.63
N THR A 339 13.40 -1.87 19.39
CA THR A 339 13.45 -0.50 18.84
C THR A 339 12.20 -0.11 18.06
N HIS A 340 12.13 1.16 17.67
CA HIS A 340 11.17 1.65 16.68
C HIS A 340 11.88 2.15 15.41
N PHE A 341 13.00 1.52 15.04
CA PHE A 341 13.80 1.95 13.89
C PHE A 341 13.13 1.63 12.54
N PHE A 342 12.38 0.53 12.46
CA PHE A 342 11.61 0.17 11.26
C PHE A 342 10.33 0.98 11.13
N LYS A 343 10.01 1.37 9.90
CA LYS A 343 8.66 1.77 9.48
C LYS A 343 7.66 0.70 9.95
N SER A 344 6.56 1.12 10.58
CA SER A 344 5.72 0.25 11.40
C SER A 344 5.29 -1.03 10.70
N ASN A 345 4.75 -0.93 9.48
CA ASN A 345 4.24 -2.07 8.73
C ASN A 345 5.34 -3.01 8.19
N CYS A 346 6.61 -2.60 8.24
CA CYS A 346 7.71 -3.48 7.86
C CYS A 346 7.97 -4.52 8.93
N ASN A 347 7.81 -4.16 10.20
CA ASN A 347 7.97 -5.09 11.31
C ASN A 347 7.05 -6.31 11.15
N ILE A 348 5.77 -6.11 10.78
CA ILE A 348 4.81 -7.22 10.71
C ILE A 348 5.09 -8.18 9.54
N VAL A 349 5.60 -7.68 8.41
CA VAL A 349 6.01 -8.54 7.27
C VAL A 349 7.29 -9.31 7.63
N ILE A 350 8.24 -8.70 8.32
CA ILE A 350 9.45 -9.41 8.77
C ILE A 350 9.09 -10.42 9.86
N ILE A 351 8.14 -10.13 10.76
CA ILE A 351 7.66 -11.12 11.74
C ILE A 351 7.04 -12.34 11.02
N ASP A 352 6.26 -12.14 9.96
CA ASP A 352 5.78 -13.22 9.09
C ASP A 352 6.93 -14.05 8.49
N PHE A 353 8.00 -13.41 8.01
CA PHE A 353 9.22 -14.09 7.57
C PHE A 353 9.84 -14.92 8.70
N LEU A 354 9.96 -14.39 9.91
CA LEU A 354 10.52 -15.10 11.07
C LEU A 354 9.71 -16.37 11.42
N PHE A 355 8.37 -16.32 11.30
CA PHE A 355 7.53 -17.52 11.45
C PHE A 355 7.80 -18.55 10.36
N ARG A 356 7.73 -18.15 9.09
CA ARG A 356 7.87 -19.06 7.95
C ARG A 356 9.25 -19.70 7.85
N HIS A 357 10.28 -19.01 8.34
CA HIS A 357 11.67 -19.49 8.34
C HIS A 357 12.12 -20.14 9.66
N GLY A 358 11.22 -20.30 10.65
CA GLY A 358 11.49 -21.04 11.87
C GLY A 358 12.32 -20.30 12.93
N TYR A 359 12.40 -18.97 12.86
CA TYR A 359 13.05 -18.13 13.88
C TYR A 359 12.15 -17.83 15.08
N ILE A 360 10.84 -17.90 14.89
CA ILE A 360 9.85 -17.93 15.97
C ILE A 360 9.31 -19.36 16.01
N THR A 361 9.39 -20.01 17.17
CA THR A 361 9.04 -21.44 17.31
C THR A 361 7.82 -21.64 18.21
N PRO A 362 7.07 -22.76 18.06
CA PRO A 362 5.87 -23.03 18.85
C PRO A 362 6.08 -23.06 20.38
N GLU A 363 7.32 -23.21 20.84
CA GLU A 363 7.70 -23.18 22.25
C GLU A 363 7.63 -21.76 22.86
N CYS A 364 7.55 -20.72 22.04
CA CYS A 364 7.38 -19.35 22.52
C CYS A 364 5.95 -19.14 23.07
N PHE A 365 5.83 -18.66 24.30
CA PHE A 365 4.53 -18.33 24.89
C PHE A 365 3.82 -17.22 24.09
N GLY A 366 2.60 -17.49 23.64
CA GLY A 366 1.81 -16.58 22.77
C GLY A 366 2.05 -16.77 21.27
N TYR A 367 2.72 -17.84 20.84
CA TYR A 367 2.99 -18.13 19.42
C TYR A 367 1.75 -18.03 18.51
N LEU A 368 0.66 -18.72 18.87
CA LEU A 368 -0.56 -18.76 18.06
C LEU A 368 -1.27 -17.41 18.05
N ASP A 369 -1.31 -16.71 19.18
CA ASP A 369 -1.91 -15.37 19.27
C ASP A 369 -1.14 -14.38 18.40
N LEU A 370 0.20 -14.43 18.41
CA LEU A 370 1.05 -13.59 17.57
C LEU A 370 0.83 -13.89 16.09
N LEU A 371 0.80 -15.17 15.71
CA LEU A 371 0.56 -15.61 14.34
C LEU A 371 -0.80 -15.14 13.81
N GLN A 372 -1.85 -15.28 14.63
CA GLN A 372 -3.19 -14.80 14.27
C GLN A 372 -3.22 -13.28 14.11
N SER A 373 -2.49 -12.55 14.97
CA SER A 373 -2.50 -11.09 14.98
C SER A 373 -1.86 -10.46 13.73
N LEU A 374 -1.06 -11.20 12.96
CA LEU A 374 -0.52 -10.78 11.66
C LEU A 374 -1.60 -10.62 10.57
N LYS A 375 -2.81 -11.14 10.80
CA LYS A 375 -3.97 -11.09 9.89
C LYS A 375 -5.19 -10.48 10.57
N SER A 376 -4.96 -9.41 11.34
CA SER A 376 -5.99 -8.75 12.15
C SER A 376 -6.94 -7.89 11.32
N GLY A 377 -6.47 -7.36 10.18
CA GLY A 377 -7.32 -6.67 9.21
C GLY A 377 -8.09 -7.63 8.31
N ASP A 378 -9.21 -7.17 7.76
CA ASP A 378 -9.96 -7.92 6.74
C ASP A 378 -9.15 -8.09 5.45
N CYS A 379 -8.80 -9.33 5.13
CA CYS A 379 -8.01 -9.72 3.95
C CYS A 379 -8.85 -9.97 2.68
N SER A 380 -10.18 -9.87 2.74
CA SER A 380 -11.05 -10.24 1.62
C SER A 380 -10.83 -9.39 0.37
#